data_AF-A0A954R679-F1
#
_entry.id   AF-A0A954R679-F1
#
_cell.length_a   1.000
_cell.length_b   1.000
_cell.length_c   1.000
_cell.angle_alpha   90.00
_cell.angle_beta   90.00
_cell.angle_gamma   90.00
#
_symmetry.space_group_name_H-M   'P 1'
#
loop_
_entity.id
_entity.type
_entity.pdbx_description
1 polymer ?
#
loop_
_entity_poly.entity_id
_entity_poly.type
_entity_poly.pdbx_seq_one_letter_code
_entity_poly.pdbx_strand_id
1 'polypeptide(L)'
;LGLHWLLAKTEGYHLTTNDAEVRGRTSHYLGQLAQLCRDLGGSIMVLGSPAQRNFTSEMTHAQAAENARSVIEAALPELEKQRVTLAIEPLGPGEGNFWNHASQAVEVIEQIGSPHVQLHLDVKAMSSEGIPIAEVIRANGKHLVHFHANDPNLLGPGMGEVDFGPIFDALRDVHYEGWVSVEVFNYQPGIETIARQSMQNMRNALAHK
;
A
#
# COMPACT_ATOMS: atom_id res chain seq x y z
N LEU A 1 -5.37 -5.24 -11.84
CA LEU A 1 -4.95 -5.77 -10.53
C LEU A 1 -3.64 -6.51 -10.74
N GLY A 2 -2.65 -6.39 -9.85
CA GLY A 2 -1.34 -7.00 -10.06
C GLY A 2 -0.80 -7.69 -8.82
N LEU A 3 0.47 -7.50 -8.51
CA LEU A 3 1.16 -8.24 -7.45
C LEU A 3 1.05 -7.52 -6.11
N HIS A 4 0.90 -8.28 -5.03
CA HIS A 4 0.86 -7.78 -3.66
C HIS A 4 1.92 -8.51 -2.81
N TRP A 5 2.37 -7.89 -1.71
CA TRP A 5 3.36 -8.44 -0.79
C TRP A 5 4.68 -8.82 -1.49
N LEU A 6 5.20 -7.88 -2.28
CA LEU A 6 6.32 -8.08 -3.21
C LEU A 6 7.58 -8.71 -2.60
N LEU A 7 7.91 -8.42 -1.33
CA LEU A 7 9.09 -8.94 -0.65
C LEU A 7 8.78 -10.00 0.41
N ALA A 8 7.51 -10.33 0.62
CA ALA A 8 7.11 -11.23 1.69
C ALA A 8 7.64 -12.65 1.43
N LYS A 9 8.13 -13.30 2.49
CA LYS A 9 8.71 -14.65 2.43
C LYS A 9 9.89 -14.76 1.45
N THR A 10 10.59 -13.66 1.19
CA THR A 10 11.85 -13.65 0.44
C THR A 10 13.04 -13.53 1.40
N GLU A 11 14.19 -14.01 0.95
CA GLU A 11 15.48 -13.91 1.64
C GLU A 11 16.45 -13.11 0.78
N GLY A 12 17.35 -12.34 1.41
CA GLY A 12 18.40 -11.59 0.70
C GLY A 12 17.96 -10.28 0.04
N TYR A 13 16.70 -9.85 0.25
CA TYR A 13 16.13 -8.58 -0.21
C TYR A 13 15.65 -7.74 0.98
N HIS A 14 15.93 -6.44 0.94
CA HIS A 14 15.56 -5.52 2.00
C HIS A 14 15.58 -4.08 1.49
N LEU A 15 14.51 -3.33 1.75
CA LEU A 15 14.31 -1.98 1.21
C LEU A 15 15.19 -0.93 1.90
N THR A 16 15.24 -0.95 3.23
CA THR A 16 15.83 0.13 4.04
C THR A 16 17.26 -0.15 4.52
N THR A 17 17.83 -1.32 4.25
CA THR A 17 19.15 -1.74 4.76
C THR A 17 20.30 -0.82 4.32
N ASN A 18 21.33 -0.69 5.16
CA ASN A 18 22.58 -0.01 4.83
C ASN A 18 23.48 -0.79 3.84
N ASP A 19 23.21 -2.08 3.62
CA ASP A 19 23.93 -2.90 2.64
C ASP A 19 23.53 -2.53 1.20
N ALA A 20 24.46 -1.91 0.47
CA ALA A 20 24.25 -1.45 -0.90
C ALA A 20 24.04 -2.61 -1.90
N GLU A 21 24.63 -3.77 -1.65
CA GLU A 21 24.44 -4.94 -2.52
C GLU A 21 23.02 -5.48 -2.36
N VAL A 22 22.53 -5.59 -1.13
CA VAL A 22 21.15 -6.00 -0.85
C VAL A 22 20.15 -5.01 -1.46
N ARG A 23 20.41 -3.70 -1.38
CA ARG A 23 19.58 -2.68 -2.04
C ARG A 23 19.56 -2.86 -3.56
N GLY A 24 20.72 -3.10 -4.19
CA GLY A 24 20.82 -3.37 -5.62
C GLY A 24 20.09 -4.65 -6.06
N ARG A 25 20.16 -5.73 -5.27
CA ARG A 25 19.37 -6.95 -5.54
C ARG A 25 17.88 -6.68 -5.42
N THR A 26 17.48 -5.87 -4.44
CA THR A 26 16.07 -5.53 -4.19
C THR A 26 15.49 -4.71 -5.35
N SER A 27 16.21 -3.71 -5.86
CA SER A 27 15.73 -2.92 -7.02
C SER A 27 15.62 -3.78 -8.28
N HIS A 28 16.61 -4.64 -8.53
CA HIS A 28 16.55 -5.57 -9.66
C HIS A 28 15.34 -6.52 -9.57
N TYR A 29 15.10 -7.08 -8.38
CA TYR A 29 13.96 -7.96 -8.14
C TYR A 29 12.61 -7.26 -8.35
N LEU A 30 12.46 -6.00 -7.89
CA LEU A 30 11.27 -5.20 -8.18
C LEU A 30 11.06 -5.00 -9.69
N GLY A 31 12.14 -4.79 -10.46
CA GLY A 31 12.08 -4.74 -11.92
C GLY A 31 11.60 -6.05 -12.55
N GLN A 32 12.08 -7.19 -12.06
CA GLN A 32 11.62 -8.51 -12.52
C GLN A 32 10.14 -8.75 -12.18
N LEU A 33 9.70 -8.32 -11.00
CA LEU A 33 8.29 -8.36 -10.63
C LEU A 33 7.43 -7.45 -11.51
N ALA A 34 7.94 -6.30 -11.94
CA ALA A 34 7.24 -5.43 -12.88
C ALA A 34 7.00 -6.13 -14.22
N GLN A 35 8.01 -6.83 -14.73
CA GLN A 35 7.87 -7.65 -15.94
C GLN A 35 6.83 -8.76 -15.73
N LEU A 36 6.92 -9.52 -14.64
CA LEU A 36 5.94 -10.58 -14.32
C LEU A 36 4.51 -10.01 -14.20
N CYS A 37 4.36 -8.87 -13.52
CA CYS A 37 3.09 -8.18 -13.36
C CYS A 37 2.48 -7.86 -14.73
N ARG A 38 3.28 -7.28 -15.64
CA ARG A 38 2.87 -7.05 -17.02
C ARG A 38 2.52 -8.37 -17.72
N ASP A 39 3.37 -9.38 -17.69
CA ASP A 39 3.12 -10.66 -18.38
C ASP A 39 1.78 -11.30 -17.97
N LEU A 40 1.37 -11.12 -16.70
CA LEU A 40 0.07 -11.57 -16.18
C LEU A 40 -1.12 -10.63 -16.45
N GLY A 41 -0.89 -9.51 -17.14
CA GLY A 41 -1.91 -8.50 -17.49
C GLY A 41 -2.18 -7.45 -16.41
N GLY A 42 -1.35 -7.41 -15.36
CA GLY A 42 -1.39 -6.41 -14.31
C GLY A 42 -0.69 -5.10 -14.68
N SER A 43 -0.97 -4.06 -13.89
CA SER A 43 -0.42 -2.71 -14.05
C SER A 43 -0.05 -2.02 -12.73
N ILE A 44 -0.31 -2.67 -11.59
CA ILE A 44 -0.06 -2.13 -10.25
C ILE A 44 0.65 -3.20 -9.43
N MET A 45 1.70 -2.83 -8.71
CA MET A 45 2.35 -3.66 -7.70
C MET A 45 2.29 -2.97 -6.36
N VAL A 46 1.86 -3.65 -5.30
CA VAL A 46 1.69 -3.06 -3.97
C VAL A 46 2.85 -3.44 -3.07
N LEU A 47 3.67 -2.45 -2.71
CA LEU A 47 4.81 -2.59 -1.82
C LEU A 47 4.36 -2.58 -0.36
N GLY A 48 3.73 -3.69 0.05
CA GLY A 48 3.11 -3.90 1.36
C GLY A 48 3.88 -4.78 2.35
N SER A 49 4.97 -5.42 1.94
CA SER A 49 5.66 -6.43 2.76
C SER A 49 6.31 -5.82 4.01
N PRO A 50 5.91 -6.20 5.24
CA PRO A 50 6.36 -5.49 6.45
C PRO A 50 7.83 -5.72 6.80
N ALA A 51 8.24 -6.99 6.95
CA ALA A 51 9.52 -7.33 7.55
C ALA A 51 10.73 -6.77 6.79
N GLN A 52 10.71 -6.87 5.46
CA GLN A 52 11.79 -6.42 4.56
C GLN A 52 11.86 -4.88 4.40
N ARG A 53 11.11 -4.12 5.19
CA ARG A 53 11.12 -2.65 5.19
C ARG A 53 11.46 -2.05 6.55
N ASN A 54 11.39 -2.82 7.63
CA ASN A 54 11.75 -2.34 8.96
C ASN A 54 13.23 -1.93 9.04
N PHE A 55 13.54 -0.85 9.73
CA PHE A 55 14.93 -0.44 9.95
C PHE A 55 15.38 -0.75 11.38
N THR A 56 16.70 -0.90 11.55
CA THR A 56 17.30 -1.21 12.86
C THR A 56 17.40 0.05 13.73
N SER A 57 17.60 -0.13 15.04
CA SER A 57 17.81 0.99 15.97
C SER A 57 19.07 1.81 15.69
N GLU A 58 19.97 1.33 14.83
CA GLU A 58 21.19 2.03 14.41
C GLU A 58 20.92 3.02 13.27
N MET A 59 19.72 2.99 12.70
CA MET A 59 19.33 3.82 11.57
C MET A 59 18.32 4.87 12.01
N THR A 60 18.46 6.07 11.47
CA THR A 60 17.41 7.08 11.54
C THR A 60 16.33 6.80 10.49
N HIS A 61 15.11 7.29 10.74
CA HIS A 61 14.04 7.20 9.75
C HIS A 61 14.42 7.88 8.42
N ALA A 62 15.18 8.98 8.47
CA ALA A 62 15.67 9.67 7.28
C ALA A 62 16.64 8.80 6.46
N GLN A 63 17.57 8.09 7.11
CA GLN A 63 18.45 7.14 6.43
C GLN A 63 17.69 5.97 5.82
N ALA A 64 16.70 5.44 6.53
CA ALA A 64 15.84 4.37 6.02
C ALA A 64 15.04 4.84 4.79
N ALA A 65 14.48 6.06 4.84
CA ALA A 65 13.75 6.67 3.73
C ALA A 65 14.65 6.94 2.52
N GLU A 66 15.86 7.44 2.73
CA GLU A 66 16.87 7.63 1.68
C GLU A 66 17.24 6.30 1.00
N ASN A 67 17.50 5.26 1.79
CA ASN A 67 17.80 3.93 1.27
C ASN A 67 16.63 3.36 0.47
N ALA A 68 15.41 3.46 0.99
CA ALA A 68 14.20 3.02 0.28
C ALA A 68 14.01 3.78 -1.04
N ARG A 69 14.20 5.12 -1.03
CA ARG A 69 14.13 5.95 -2.23
C ARG A 69 15.14 5.49 -3.27
N SER A 70 16.39 5.24 -2.89
CA SER A 70 17.44 4.78 -3.80
C SER A 70 17.10 3.44 -4.48
N VAL A 71 16.45 2.52 -3.76
CA VAL A 71 15.99 1.23 -4.32
C VAL A 71 14.89 1.45 -5.35
N ILE A 72 13.92 2.32 -5.04
CA ILE A 72 12.78 2.58 -5.92
C ILE A 72 13.24 3.34 -7.17
N GLU A 73 14.08 4.36 -7.03
CA GLU A 73 14.67 5.11 -8.15
C GLU A 73 15.46 4.17 -9.08
N ALA A 74 16.22 3.22 -8.53
CA ALA A 74 16.94 2.23 -9.32
C ALA A 74 16.03 1.23 -10.05
N ALA A 75 14.82 0.96 -9.53
CA ALA A 75 13.83 0.11 -10.19
C ALA A 75 12.97 0.87 -11.22
N LEU A 76 12.95 2.21 -11.15
CA LEU A 76 12.07 3.07 -11.93
C LEU A 76 12.15 2.85 -13.45
N PRO A 77 13.34 2.70 -14.08
CA PRO A 77 13.42 2.47 -15.53
C PRO A 77 12.67 1.23 -15.99
N GLU A 78 12.66 0.16 -15.18
CA GLU A 78 11.93 -1.06 -15.52
C GLU A 78 10.42 -0.91 -15.25
N LEU A 79 10.03 -0.20 -14.18
CA LEU A 79 8.61 0.15 -13.93
C LEU A 79 8.00 0.92 -15.11
N GLU A 80 8.72 1.93 -15.62
CA GLU A 80 8.32 2.75 -16.77
C GLU A 80 8.23 1.93 -18.05
N LYS A 81 9.27 1.14 -18.35
CA LYS A 81 9.33 0.26 -19.52
C LYS A 81 8.16 -0.73 -19.55
N GLN A 82 7.81 -1.30 -18.39
CA GLN A 82 6.71 -2.27 -18.28
C GLN A 82 5.33 -1.61 -18.13
N ARG A 83 5.28 -0.27 -17.97
CA ARG A 83 4.07 0.50 -17.69
C ARG A 83 3.34 0.00 -16.44
N VAL A 84 4.11 -0.29 -15.39
CA VAL A 84 3.61 -0.75 -14.10
C VAL A 84 3.83 0.34 -13.06
N THR A 85 2.83 0.59 -12.23
CA THR A 85 2.93 1.51 -11.10
C THR A 85 3.25 0.73 -9.82
N LEU A 86 4.28 1.15 -9.10
CA LEU A 86 4.58 0.69 -7.75
C LEU A 86 3.77 1.54 -6.75
N ALA A 87 2.79 0.93 -6.10
CA ALA A 87 1.98 1.56 -5.07
C ALA A 87 2.65 1.31 -3.70
N ILE A 88 3.14 2.38 -3.06
CA ILE A 88 3.73 2.34 -1.72
C ILE A 88 2.59 2.27 -0.70
N GLU A 89 2.59 1.23 0.12
CA GLU A 89 1.61 1.02 1.18
C GLU A 89 2.22 1.33 2.55
N PRO A 90 1.78 2.42 3.22
CA PRO A 90 2.01 2.63 4.64
C PRO A 90 1.33 1.54 5.45
N LEU A 91 1.96 1.10 6.54
CA LEU A 91 1.42 0.05 7.41
C LEU A 91 1.20 0.52 8.84
N GLY A 92 0.32 -0.15 9.57
CA GLY A 92 0.16 0.12 10.99
C GLY A 92 1.41 -0.24 11.81
N PRO A 93 1.57 0.34 13.01
CA PRO A 93 2.70 0.06 13.90
C PRO A 93 2.74 -1.40 14.40
N GLY A 94 1.65 -2.16 14.22
CA GLY A 94 1.62 -3.60 14.50
C GLY A 94 2.37 -4.44 13.46
N GLU A 95 2.55 -3.92 12.25
CA GLU A 95 3.22 -4.63 11.16
C GLU A 95 4.70 -4.24 11.02
N GLY A 96 5.05 -3.01 11.38
CA GLY A 96 6.42 -2.53 11.20
C GLY A 96 6.64 -1.12 11.74
N ASN A 97 7.89 -0.67 11.62
CA ASN A 97 8.36 0.63 12.12
C ASN A 97 8.68 1.65 11.02
N PHE A 98 8.37 1.34 9.76
CA PHE A 98 8.73 2.14 8.60
C PHE A 98 7.49 2.52 7.76
N TRP A 99 7.38 3.81 7.39
CA TRP A 99 6.19 4.39 6.74
C TRP A 99 4.89 4.00 7.44
N ASN A 100 4.73 4.46 8.67
CA ASN A 100 3.50 4.20 9.44
C ASN A 100 2.39 5.22 9.18
N HIS A 101 2.72 6.31 8.50
CA HIS A 101 1.78 7.35 8.12
C HIS A 101 1.81 7.59 6.61
N ALA A 102 0.64 7.88 6.02
CA ALA A 102 0.54 8.21 4.60
C ALA A 102 1.45 9.37 4.19
N SER A 103 1.60 10.39 5.04
CA SER A 103 2.46 11.56 4.79
C SER A 103 3.93 11.19 4.57
N GLN A 104 4.44 10.18 5.27
CA GLN A 104 5.84 9.74 5.14
C GLN A 104 6.09 9.04 3.80
N ALA A 105 5.13 8.26 3.32
CA ALA A 105 5.21 7.64 1.99
C ALA A 105 5.09 8.71 0.89
N VAL A 106 4.18 9.68 1.07
CA VAL A 106 3.99 10.79 0.12
C VAL A 106 5.23 11.66 -0.01
N GLU A 107 5.96 11.93 1.07
CA GLU A 107 7.23 12.65 1.00
C GLU A 107 8.21 11.97 0.03
N VAL A 108 8.32 10.64 0.07
CA VAL A 108 9.20 9.88 -0.84
C VAL A 108 8.65 9.87 -2.27
N ILE A 109 7.33 9.72 -2.44
CA ILE A 109 6.67 9.79 -3.76
C ILE A 109 6.95 11.13 -4.44
N GLU A 110 6.81 12.24 -3.70
CA GLU A 110 7.05 13.59 -4.22
C GLU A 110 8.52 13.85 -4.54
N GLN A 111 9.45 13.30 -3.77
CA GLN A 111 10.88 13.35 -4.07
C GLN A 111 11.23 12.59 -5.35
N ILE A 112 10.62 11.43 -5.60
CA ILE A 112 10.83 10.64 -6.82
C ILE A 112 10.19 11.31 -8.04
N GLY A 113 9.00 11.89 -7.88
CA GLY A 113 8.35 12.69 -8.92
C GLY A 113 7.92 11.92 -10.17
N SER A 114 7.68 10.61 -10.07
CA SER A 114 7.27 9.77 -11.21
C SER A 114 5.83 9.26 -11.06
N PRO A 115 5.00 9.25 -12.14
CA PRO A 115 3.66 8.66 -12.10
C PRO A 115 3.65 7.14 -11.89
N HIS A 116 4.82 6.49 -12.00
CA HIS A 116 5.00 5.06 -11.77
C HIS A 116 5.31 4.70 -10.30
N VAL A 117 5.36 5.69 -9.41
CA VAL A 117 5.47 5.48 -7.96
C VAL A 117 4.37 6.29 -7.30
N GLN A 118 3.40 5.60 -6.71
CA GLN A 118 2.16 6.22 -6.23
C GLN A 118 1.77 5.65 -4.87
N LEU A 119 0.72 6.17 -4.27
CA LEU A 119 0.25 5.79 -2.94
C LEU A 119 -0.78 4.66 -3.01
N HIS A 120 -0.64 3.71 -2.11
CA HIS A 120 -1.68 2.78 -1.67
C HIS A 120 -2.17 3.21 -0.28
N LEU A 121 -3.48 3.23 -0.05
CA LEU A 121 -4.05 3.45 1.29
C LEU A 121 -4.82 2.24 1.79
N ASP A 122 -4.62 1.90 3.06
CA ASP A 122 -5.23 0.77 3.76
C ASP A 122 -6.00 1.26 5.00
N VAL A 123 -7.26 0.83 5.15
CA VAL A 123 -8.14 1.33 6.22
C VAL A 123 -7.64 0.98 7.62
N LYS A 124 -7.21 -0.26 7.84
CA LYS A 124 -6.66 -0.71 9.12
C LYS A 124 -5.39 0.06 9.46
N ALA A 125 -4.51 0.30 8.49
CA ALA A 125 -3.29 1.09 8.71
C ALA A 125 -3.64 2.54 9.09
N MET A 126 -4.49 3.20 8.29
CA MET A 126 -4.94 4.58 8.55
C MET A 126 -5.65 4.73 9.89
N SER A 127 -6.33 3.70 10.39
CA SER A 127 -6.99 3.71 11.70
C SER A 127 -6.02 3.96 12.86
N SER A 128 -4.72 3.76 12.64
CA SER A 128 -3.67 4.01 13.65
C SER A 128 -3.03 5.40 13.57
N GLU A 129 -3.35 6.21 12.55
CA GLU A 129 -2.68 7.50 12.32
C GLU A 129 -3.13 8.64 13.27
N GLY A 130 -4.19 8.43 14.05
CA GLY A 130 -4.69 9.41 15.02
C GLY A 130 -5.46 10.58 14.42
N ILE A 131 -5.71 10.56 13.10
CA ILE A 131 -6.59 11.48 12.37
C ILE A 131 -7.70 10.70 11.65
N PRO A 132 -8.86 11.31 11.35
CA PRO A 132 -9.95 10.62 10.68
C PRO A 132 -9.52 10.05 9.31
N ILE A 133 -9.88 8.80 9.03
CA ILE A 133 -9.53 8.10 7.78
C ILE A 133 -9.91 8.92 6.54
N ALA A 134 -11.11 9.51 6.55
CA ALA A 134 -11.59 10.34 5.46
C ALA A 134 -10.72 11.59 5.21
N GLU A 135 -10.08 12.14 6.24
CA GLU A 135 -9.15 13.26 6.10
C GLU A 135 -7.81 12.81 5.51
N VAL A 136 -7.30 11.63 5.91
CA VAL A 136 -6.10 11.02 5.30
C VAL A 136 -6.30 10.84 3.79
N ILE A 137 -7.46 10.31 3.39
CA ILE A 137 -7.78 10.12 1.96
C ILE A 137 -7.81 11.45 1.22
N ARG A 138 -8.54 12.45 1.74
CA ARG A 138 -8.63 13.77 1.10
C ARG A 138 -7.28 14.47 0.96
N ALA A 139 -6.42 14.36 1.97
CA ALA A 139 -5.09 14.97 1.94
C ALA A 139 -4.17 14.33 0.88
N ASN A 140 -4.36 13.05 0.56
CA ASN A 140 -3.43 12.27 -0.25
C ASN A 140 -4.00 11.80 -1.60
N GLY A 141 -5.24 12.17 -1.93
CA GLY A 141 -5.96 11.66 -3.10
C GLY A 141 -5.26 11.85 -4.44
N LYS A 142 -4.47 12.92 -4.60
CA LYS A 142 -3.69 13.18 -5.84
C LYS A 142 -2.68 12.08 -6.18
N HIS A 143 -2.24 11.31 -5.17
CA HIS A 143 -1.25 10.25 -5.32
C HIS A 143 -1.90 8.84 -5.26
N LEU A 144 -3.19 8.74 -4.98
CA LEU A 144 -3.84 7.47 -4.67
C LEU A 144 -4.08 6.63 -5.94
N VAL A 145 -3.51 5.43 -5.99
CA VAL A 145 -3.68 4.49 -7.12
C VAL A 145 -4.31 3.15 -6.73
N HIS A 146 -4.24 2.78 -5.45
CA HIS A 146 -4.87 1.56 -4.95
C HIS A 146 -5.37 1.73 -3.52
N PHE A 147 -6.40 0.96 -3.15
CA PHE A 147 -7.06 1.09 -1.85
C PHE A 147 -7.48 -0.27 -1.30
N HIS A 148 -7.13 -0.53 -0.03
CA HIS A 148 -7.60 -1.69 0.72
C HIS A 148 -8.71 -1.32 1.71
N ALA A 149 -9.79 -2.10 1.65
CA ALA A 149 -10.94 -2.01 2.52
C ALA A 149 -10.91 -3.18 3.51
N ASN A 150 -10.63 -2.86 4.77
CA ASN A 150 -10.52 -3.80 5.88
C ASN A 150 -10.79 -3.08 7.20
N ASP A 151 -10.72 -3.79 8.32
CA ASP A 151 -10.99 -3.26 9.65
C ASP A 151 -9.85 -3.64 10.61
N PRO A 152 -9.55 -2.82 11.64
CA PRO A 152 -8.60 -3.17 12.70
C PRO A 152 -8.81 -4.55 13.34
N ASN A 153 -10.05 -5.08 13.33
CA ASN A 153 -10.35 -6.42 13.82
C ASN A 153 -9.94 -7.57 12.87
N LEU A 154 -9.23 -7.26 11.78
CA LEU A 154 -8.74 -8.19 10.74
C LEU A 154 -9.82 -8.79 9.82
N LEU A 155 -11.05 -8.30 9.91
CA LEU A 155 -12.16 -8.63 9.02
C LEU A 155 -12.36 -7.55 7.96
N GLY A 156 -13.32 -7.79 7.06
CA GLY A 156 -13.69 -6.86 5.99
C GLY A 156 -14.79 -5.87 6.40
N PRO A 157 -15.14 -4.94 5.49
CA PRO A 157 -16.22 -3.96 5.67
C PRO A 157 -17.52 -4.55 6.21
N GLY A 158 -18.15 -3.87 7.18
CA GLY A 158 -19.42 -4.28 7.77
C GLY A 158 -19.35 -5.49 8.71
N MET A 159 -18.14 -5.91 9.10
CA MET A 159 -17.89 -6.91 10.13
C MET A 159 -17.02 -6.36 11.27
N GLY A 160 -16.86 -5.04 11.34
CA GLY A 160 -16.15 -4.33 12.40
C GLY A 160 -16.78 -2.97 12.66
N GLU A 161 -16.02 -2.07 13.28
CA GLU A 161 -16.51 -0.79 13.79
C GLU A 161 -16.26 0.37 12.81
N VAL A 162 -15.42 0.18 11.79
CA VAL A 162 -15.16 1.24 10.81
C VAL A 162 -16.39 1.51 9.95
N ASP A 163 -16.85 2.76 9.96
CA ASP A 163 -17.89 3.25 9.05
C ASP A 163 -17.30 3.59 7.68
N PHE A 164 -17.74 2.86 6.66
CA PHE A 164 -17.30 3.04 5.29
C PHE A 164 -18.01 4.18 4.56
N GLY A 165 -19.12 4.73 5.08
CA GLY A 165 -19.80 5.87 4.44
C GLY A 165 -18.86 7.07 4.19
N PRO A 166 -18.27 7.65 5.26
CA PRO A 166 -17.33 8.77 5.12
C PRO A 166 -16.08 8.45 4.29
N ILE A 167 -15.66 7.18 4.24
CA ILE A 167 -14.53 6.72 3.43
C ILE A 167 -14.86 6.81 1.94
N PHE A 168 -16.02 6.28 1.53
CA PHE A 168 -16.46 6.35 0.13
C PHE A 168 -16.77 7.78 -0.31
N ASP A 169 -17.25 8.64 0.59
CA ASP A 169 -17.37 10.08 0.32
C ASP A 169 -16.01 10.72 0.06
N ALA A 170 -15.00 10.44 0.90
CA ALA A 170 -13.65 10.95 0.69
C ALA A 170 -13.01 10.44 -0.61
N LEU A 171 -13.19 9.16 -0.96
CA LEU A 171 -12.73 8.61 -2.24
C LEU A 171 -13.39 9.32 -3.44
N ARG A 172 -14.67 9.68 -3.32
CA ARG A 172 -15.40 10.44 -4.33
C ARG A 172 -14.91 11.88 -4.44
N ASP A 173 -14.66 12.54 -3.30
CA ASP A 173 -14.16 13.91 -3.22
C ASP A 173 -12.81 14.06 -3.93
N VAL A 174 -11.98 13.01 -3.89
CA VAL A 174 -10.68 12.99 -4.58
C VAL A 174 -10.73 12.36 -5.98
N HIS A 175 -11.93 12.09 -6.50
CA HIS A 175 -12.14 11.48 -7.82
C HIS A 175 -11.40 10.16 -8.02
N TYR A 176 -11.34 9.31 -6.99
CA TYR A 176 -10.72 7.99 -7.10
C TYR A 176 -11.59 7.04 -7.93
N GLU A 177 -11.06 6.57 -9.06
CA GLU A 177 -11.73 5.65 -9.98
C GLU A 177 -11.11 4.24 -9.97
N GLY A 178 -10.16 3.99 -9.06
CA GLY A 178 -9.45 2.72 -8.94
C GLY A 178 -10.22 1.65 -8.18
N TRP A 179 -9.54 0.52 -7.95
CA TRP A 179 -10.11 -0.61 -7.20
C TRP A 179 -10.14 -0.32 -5.69
N VAL A 180 -11.27 -0.64 -5.06
CA VAL A 180 -11.38 -0.83 -3.60
C VAL A 180 -11.36 -2.34 -3.36
N SER A 181 -10.24 -2.88 -2.87
CA SER A 181 -10.05 -4.32 -2.71
C SER A 181 -10.21 -4.73 -1.25
N VAL A 182 -10.98 -5.80 -1.00
CA VAL A 182 -11.16 -6.32 0.36
C VAL A 182 -9.95 -7.19 0.71
N GLU A 183 -9.23 -6.81 1.75
CA GLU A 183 -8.12 -7.60 2.31
C GLU A 183 -8.46 -8.00 3.75
N VAL A 184 -8.32 -9.27 4.11
CA VAL A 184 -8.62 -9.74 5.46
C VAL A 184 -7.53 -10.67 5.97
N PHE A 185 -7.41 -10.76 7.29
CA PHE A 185 -6.45 -11.66 7.94
C PHE A 185 -7.12 -12.62 8.93
N ASN A 186 -8.40 -12.41 9.24
CA ASN A 186 -9.23 -13.39 9.94
C ASN A 186 -10.22 -14.06 8.97
N TYR A 187 -9.98 -15.34 8.71
CA TYR A 187 -10.76 -16.15 7.77
C TYR A 187 -11.85 -17.00 8.45
N GLN A 188 -11.99 -16.93 9.77
CA GLN A 188 -12.94 -17.77 10.52
C GLN A 188 -14.40 -17.65 10.04
N PRO A 189 -14.92 -16.47 9.64
CA PRO A 189 -16.30 -16.36 9.14
C PRO A 189 -16.58 -17.09 7.82
N GLY A 190 -15.53 -17.54 7.11
CA GLY A 190 -15.63 -18.22 5.82
C GLY A 190 -15.64 -17.25 4.64
N ILE A 191 -15.07 -17.72 3.52
CA ILE A 191 -14.83 -16.89 2.32
C ILE A 191 -16.10 -16.27 1.75
N GLU A 192 -17.22 -17.00 1.76
CA GLU A 192 -18.49 -16.51 1.22
C GLU A 192 -19.08 -15.40 2.08
N THR A 193 -19.06 -15.56 3.40
CA THR A 193 -19.54 -14.55 4.35
C THR A 193 -18.74 -13.28 4.20
N ILE A 194 -17.41 -13.39 4.19
CA ILE A 194 -16.49 -12.27 4.07
C ILE A 194 -16.76 -11.51 2.77
N ALA A 195 -16.81 -12.21 1.64
CA ALA A 195 -17.04 -11.59 0.34
C ALA A 195 -18.42 -10.91 0.24
N ARG A 196 -19.49 -11.59 0.67
CA ARG A 196 -20.86 -11.07 0.57
C ARG A 196 -21.08 -9.88 1.48
N GLN A 197 -20.69 -9.97 2.74
CA GLN A 197 -20.92 -8.92 3.73
C GLN A 197 -20.11 -7.67 3.39
N SER A 198 -18.83 -7.84 3.04
CA SER A 198 -17.97 -6.72 2.64
C SER A 198 -18.52 -6.00 1.41
N MET A 199 -18.92 -6.77 0.38
CA MET A 199 -19.48 -6.21 -0.83
C MET A 199 -20.81 -5.49 -0.59
N GLN A 200 -21.68 -6.04 0.26
CA GLN A 200 -22.95 -5.42 0.60
C GLN A 200 -22.72 -4.10 1.37
N ASN A 201 -21.82 -4.09 2.34
CA ASN A 201 -21.50 -2.89 3.10
C ASN A 201 -20.93 -1.78 2.20
N MET A 202 -19.95 -2.10 1.34
CA MET A 202 -19.38 -1.13 0.39
C MET A 202 -20.42 -0.61 -0.63
N ARG A 203 -21.32 -1.46 -1.11
CA ARG A 203 -22.42 -1.03 -2.00
C ARG A 203 -23.39 -0.09 -1.30
N ASN A 204 -23.70 -0.34 -0.03
CA ASN A 204 -24.55 0.55 0.77
C ASN A 204 -23.86 1.90 0.99
N ALA A 205 -22.57 1.90 1.32
CA ALA A 205 -21.78 3.13 1.49
C ALA A 205 -21.74 3.95 0.18
N LEU A 206 -21.61 3.31 -0.97
CA LEU A 206 -21.70 3.97 -2.29
C LEU A 206 -23.08 4.57 -2.59
N ALA A 207 -24.16 3.96 -2.06
CA ALA A 207 -25.54 4.33 -2.34
C ALA A 207 -26.06 5.45 -1.42
N HIS A 208 -25.43 5.68 -0.26
CA HIS A 208 -25.76 6.80 0.60
C HIS A 208 -25.37 8.13 -0.07
N LYS A 209 -26.36 9.04 -0.11
CA LYS A 209 -26.31 10.42 -0.58
C LYS A 209 -26.86 11.31 0.53
#